data_AF-A0A943YFM6-F1
#
_entry.id   AF-A0A943YFM6-F1
#
_cell.length_a   1.000
_cell.length_b   1.000
_cell.length_c   1.000
_cell.angle_alpha   90.00
_cell.angle_beta   90.00
_cell.angle_gamma   90.00
#
_symmetry.space_group_name_H-M   'P 1'
#
loop_
_entity.id
_entity.type
_entity.pdbx_description
1 polymer ?
#
loop_
_entity_poly.entity_id
_entity_poly.type
_entity_poly.pdbx_seq_one_letter_code
_entity_poly.pdbx_strand_id
1 'polypeptide(L)'
;ILEAQMPEGWVIVQSLATVDSTTFDMYMNNMRAMMQEQVFSSDVVIFNRTDDDTDRGHLRRSIKAINRKAQIVYERKDGTIDERPEELPFDINQDVIELSDADYAIWYMDAMENYKKYDRKKVKFRALVYNPDKLKKGVFVPGRFAMTCCIEDVTFIGFKCKYDKEDEIPHKSWIDITAEVRVEFAREYKGKGPVLYPISIEKAQKPEDELVYFS
;
A
#
# COMPACT_ATOMS: atom_id res chain seq x y z
N ILE A 1 23.91 -6.68 -16.24
CA ILE A 1 24.68 -5.66 -15.49
C ILE A 1 24.75 -6.01 -14.01
N LEU A 2 23.63 -6.36 -13.37
CA LEU A 2 23.60 -6.71 -11.95
C LEU A 2 24.43 -7.96 -11.58
N GLU A 3 24.65 -8.86 -12.53
CA GLU A 3 25.47 -10.07 -12.36
C GLU A 3 26.92 -9.91 -12.85
N ALA A 4 27.29 -8.72 -13.35
CA ALA A 4 28.63 -8.49 -13.88
C ALA A 4 29.62 -8.25 -12.73
N GLN A 5 30.80 -8.87 -12.81
CA GLN A 5 31.87 -8.64 -11.86
C GLN A 5 32.40 -7.21 -12.05
N MET A 6 32.07 -6.32 -11.11
CA MET A 6 32.44 -4.92 -11.20
C MET A 6 33.91 -4.71 -10.82
N PRO A 7 34.58 -3.67 -11.35
CA PRO A 7 35.92 -3.31 -10.93
C PRO A 7 36.01 -3.07 -9.42
N GLU A 8 37.20 -3.30 -8.86
CA GLU A 8 37.44 -3.11 -7.44
C GLU A 8 37.11 -1.67 -7.01
N GLY A 9 36.31 -1.53 -5.95
CA GLY A 9 35.85 -0.24 -5.42
C GLY A 9 34.58 0.33 -6.08
N TRP A 10 34.01 -0.30 -7.10
CA TRP A 10 32.77 0.14 -7.74
C TRP A 10 31.55 -0.50 -7.09
N VAL A 11 30.48 0.27 -6.90
CA VAL A 11 29.18 -0.22 -6.42
C VAL A 11 28.06 0.38 -7.27
N ILE A 12 27.00 -0.39 -7.53
CA ILE A 12 25.79 0.15 -8.16
C ILE A 12 25.04 0.90 -7.06
N VAL A 13 24.90 2.22 -7.25
CA VAL A 13 24.21 3.07 -6.29
C VAL A 13 22.70 3.07 -6.53
N GLN A 14 22.30 3.06 -7.81
CA GLN A 14 20.89 3.13 -8.20
C GLN A 14 20.69 2.64 -9.64
N SER A 15 19.56 2.00 -9.90
CA SER A 15 19.07 1.60 -11.22
C SER A 15 17.80 2.39 -11.57
N LEU A 16 17.79 3.01 -12.76
CA LEU A 16 16.67 3.82 -13.26
C LEU A 16 16.14 3.20 -14.55
N ALA A 17 14.84 2.96 -14.63
CA ALA A 17 14.16 2.60 -15.87
C ALA A 17 13.29 3.77 -16.35
N THR A 18 13.50 4.20 -17.59
CA THR A 18 12.63 5.19 -18.25
C THR A 18 11.65 4.49 -19.17
N VAL A 19 10.37 4.83 -19.05
CA VAL A 19 9.28 4.21 -19.80
C VAL A 19 8.45 5.30 -20.46
N ASP A 20 8.12 5.13 -21.74
CA ASP A 20 7.21 6.03 -22.44
C ASP A 20 5.76 5.70 -22.06
N SER A 21 5.07 6.62 -21.40
CA SER A 21 3.68 6.41 -20.94
C SER A 21 2.71 6.16 -22.09
N THR A 22 2.97 6.74 -23.28
CA THR A 22 2.06 6.69 -24.42
C THR A 22 2.08 5.35 -25.16
N THR A 23 3.14 4.56 -24.95
CA THR A 23 3.33 3.26 -25.61
C THR A 23 3.44 2.10 -24.63
N PHE A 24 3.38 2.37 -23.33
CA PHE A 24 3.60 1.40 -22.26
C PHE A 24 2.76 0.12 -22.43
N ASP A 25 1.45 0.25 -22.60
CA ASP A 25 0.56 -0.91 -22.70
C ASP A 25 0.85 -1.76 -23.94
N MET A 26 1.17 -1.12 -25.06
CA MET A 26 1.55 -1.82 -26.29
C MET A 26 2.81 -2.67 -26.06
N TYR A 27 3.84 -2.12 -25.42
CA TYR A 27 5.06 -2.85 -25.10
C TYR A 27 4.84 -3.90 -24.01
N MET A 28 4.05 -3.62 -22.98
CA MET A 28 3.75 -4.58 -21.91
C MET A 28 2.93 -5.77 -22.42
N ASN A 29 2.09 -5.57 -23.44
CA ASN A 29 1.30 -6.65 -24.06
C ASN A 29 2.13 -7.49 -25.03
N ASN A 30 3.02 -6.88 -25.82
CA ASN A 30 3.74 -7.59 -26.89
C ASN A 30 5.17 -8.00 -26.52
N MET A 31 5.78 -7.33 -25.54
CA MET A 31 7.18 -7.52 -25.10
C MET A 31 7.27 -7.65 -23.58
N ARG A 32 6.27 -8.31 -22.97
CA ARG A 32 6.11 -8.41 -21.51
C ARG A 32 7.40 -8.81 -20.79
N ALA A 33 8.08 -9.86 -21.24
CA ALA A 33 9.27 -10.37 -20.58
C ALA A 33 10.40 -9.33 -20.52
N MET A 34 10.64 -8.60 -21.62
CA MET A 34 11.68 -7.57 -21.69
C MET A 34 11.33 -6.35 -20.85
N MET A 35 10.07 -5.90 -20.89
CA MET A 35 9.59 -4.81 -20.04
C MET A 35 9.69 -5.18 -18.56
N GLN A 36 9.30 -6.40 -18.21
CA GLN A 36 9.39 -6.90 -16.84
C GLN A 36 10.84 -6.95 -16.35
N GLU A 37 11.77 -7.44 -17.16
CA GLU A 37 13.19 -7.52 -16.79
C GLU A 37 13.78 -6.13 -16.47
N GLN A 38 13.46 -5.11 -17.28
CA GLN A 38 13.90 -3.73 -17.05
C GLN A 38 13.31 -3.14 -15.77
N VAL A 39 12.03 -3.39 -15.52
CA VAL A 39 11.33 -2.87 -14.35
C VAL A 39 11.69 -3.61 -13.06
N PHE A 40 11.89 -4.92 -13.13
CA PHE A 40 12.01 -5.82 -11.97
C PHE A 40 13.13 -5.43 -11.01
N SER A 41 14.24 -4.94 -11.54
CA SER A 41 15.44 -4.61 -10.77
C SER A 41 15.73 -3.11 -10.67
N SER A 42 14.81 -2.27 -11.15
CA SER A 42 14.95 -0.82 -11.08
C SER A 42 14.56 -0.29 -9.71
N ASP A 43 15.37 0.62 -9.18
CA ASP A 43 15.06 1.34 -7.95
C ASP A 43 14.03 2.45 -8.21
N VAL A 44 14.07 3.06 -9.39
CA VAL A 44 13.11 4.07 -9.84
C VAL A 44 12.65 3.78 -11.26
N VAL A 45 11.33 3.88 -11.48
CA VAL A 45 10.72 3.85 -12.81
C VAL A 45 10.18 5.25 -13.12
N ILE A 46 10.65 5.84 -14.22
CA ILE A 46 10.25 7.17 -14.67
C ILE A 46 9.35 7.01 -15.90
N PHE A 47 8.06 7.31 -15.76
CA PHE A 47 7.16 7.45 -16.90
C PHE A 47 7.30 8.84 -17.49
N ASN A 48 7.83 8.94 -18.71
CA ASN A 48 7.93 10.22 -19.43
C ASN A 48 6.75 10.44 -20.37
N ARG A 49 6.61 11.69 -20.84
CA ARG A 49 5.54 12.16 -21.74
C ARG A 49 4.13 12.07 -21.15
N THR A 50 4.04 12.09 -19.82
CA THR A 50 2.76 12.13 -19.11
C THR A 50 2.05 13.48 -19.30
N ASP A 51 0.74 13.46 -19.14
CA ASP A 51 -0.14 14.63 -19.19
C ASP A 51 -1.32 14.46 -18.23
N ASP A 52 -2.27 15.39 -18.26
CA ASP A 52 -3.37 15.41 -17.31
C ASP A 52 -4.33 14.23 -17.48
N ASP A 53 -4.41 13.68 -18.69
CA ASP A 53 -5.27 12.55 -19.06
C ASP A 53 -4.60 11.18 -18.85
N THR A 54 -3.32 11.16 -18.45
CA THR A 54 -2.59 9.92 -18.18
C THR A 54 -3.15 9.20 -16.95
N ASP A 55 -3.57 7.94 -17.09
CA ASP A 55 -4.02 7.09 -15.98
C ASP A 55 -2.82 6.62 -15.12
N ARG A 56 -2.41 7.49 -14.19
CA ARG A 56 -1.26 7.24 -13.30
C ARG A 56 -1.51 6.04 -12.38
N GLY A 57 -2.75 5.84 -11.94
CA GLY A 57 -3.15 4.70 -11.14
C GLY A 57 -2.90 3.36 -11.85
N HIS A 58 -3.28 3.25 -13.13
CA HIS A 58 -3.00 2.06 -13.95
C HIS A 58 -1.51 1.79 -14.12
N LEU A 59 -0.74 2.82 -14.48
CA LEU A 59 0.71 2.71 -14.64
C LEU A 59 1.38 2.26 -13.33
N ARG A 60 0.98 2.85 -12.21
CA ARG A 60 1.46 2.48 -10.87
C ARG A 60 1.16 1.01 -10.58
N ARG A 61 -0.11 0.58 -10.68
CA ARG A 61 -0.50 -0.82 -10.41
C ARG A 61 0.29 -1.80 -11.28
N SER A 62 0.51 -1.46 -12.55
CA SER A 62 1.24 -2.31 -13.49
C SER A 62 2.71 -2.48 -13.12
N ILE A 63 3.40 -1.40 -12.71
CA ILE A 63 4.78 -1.48 -12.20
C ILE A 63 4.83 -2.22 -10.87
N LYS A 64 3.93 -1.91 -9.93
CA LYS A 64 3.91 -2.52 -8.59
C LYS A 64 3.60 -4.02 -8.61
N ALA A 65 2.85 -4.50 -9.59
CA ALA A 65 2.64 -5.93 -9.81
C ALA A 65 3.94 -6.68 -10.15
N ILE A 66 4.94 -5.99 -10.74
CA ILE A 66 6.21 -6.57 -11.18
C ILE A 66 7.32 -6.29 -10.16
N ASN A 67 7.44 -5.03 -9.74
CA ASN A 67 8.42 -4.54 -8.79
C ASN A 67 7.72 -3.66 -7.76
N ARG A 68 7.39 -4.26 -6.61
CA ARG A 68 6.78 -3.54 -5.49
C ARG A 68 7.70 -2.42 -5.01
N LYS A 69 9.02 -2.65 -4.94
CA LYS A 69 10.00 -1.72 -4.32
C LYS A 69 10.28 -0.45 -5.13
N ALA A 70 10.11 -0.46 -6.44
CA ALA A 70 10.47 0.67 -7.30
C ALA A 70 9.73 1.97 -6.93
N GLN A 71 10.44 3.08 -6.74
CA GLN A 71 9.80 4.39 -6.74
C GLN A 71 9.28 4.73 -8.15
N ILE A 72 8.13 5.38 -8.25
CA ILE A 72 7.56 5.77 -9.55
C ILE A 72 7.56 7.29 -9.66
N VAL A 73 8.07 7.80 -10.78
CA VAL A 73 8.12 9.23 -11.09
C VAL A 73 7.40 9.48 -12.41
N TYR A 74 6.64 10.56 -12.48
CA TYR A 74 5.91 10.98 -13.68
C TYR A 74 6.54 12.27 -14.19
N GLU A 75 7.13 12.21 -15.39
CA GLU A 75 7.71 13.35 -16.10
C GLU A 75 6.76 13.76 -17.23
N ARG A 76 6.43 15.05 -17.28
CA ARG A 76 5.57 15.65 -18.30
C ARG A 76 6.30 15.84 -19.62
N LYS A 77 5.56 16.09 -20.71
CA LYS A 77 6.13 16.33 -22.05
C LYS A 77 7.10 17.52 -22.12
N ASP A 78 6.97 18.48 -21.21
CA ASP A 78 7.82 19.66 -21.09
C ASP A 78 9.04 19.45 -20.16
N GLY A 79 9.24 18.24 -19.65
CA GLY A 79 10.33 17.88 -18.75
C GLY A 79 10.08 18.26 -17.28
N THR A 80 8.93 18.83 -16.94
CA THR A 80 8.56 19.08 -15.55
C THR A 80 8.12 17.79 -14.86
N ILE A 81 8.35 17.69 -13.55
CA ILE A 81 7.83 16.58 -12.76
C ILE A 81 6.37 16.85 -12.43
N ASP A 82 5.52 15.84 -12.59
CA ASP A 82 4.13 15.92 -12.19
C ASP A 82 3.99 15.79 -10.66
N GLU A 83 3.90 16.93 -9.98
CA GLU A 83 3.77 17.02 -8.53
C GLU A 83 2.33 16.81 -8.02
N ARG A 84 1.38 16.48 -8.89
CA ARG A 84 0.01 16.13 -8.47
C ARG A 84 0.09 14.98 -7.45
N PRO A 85 -0.66 15.04 -6.33
CA PRO A 85 -0.68 13.98 -5.34
C PRO A 85 -0.84 12.62 -6.01
N GLU A 86 -0.08 11.63 -5.52
CA GLU A 86 -0.17 10.28 -6.04
C GLU A 86 -1.60 9.79 -5.90
N GLU A 87 -2.17 9.31 -7.01
CA GLU A 87 -3.51 8.74 -6.99
C GLU A 87 -3.50 7.49 -6.12
N LEU A 88 -4.45 7.42 -5.20
CA LEU A 88 -4.64 6.23 -4.38
C LEU A 88 -4.93 5.05 -5.30
N PRO A 89 -4.37 3.87 -5.04
CA PRO A 89 -4.59 2.69 -5.88
C PRO A 89 -6.04 2.17 -5.81
N PHE A 90 -6.84 2.72 -4.90
CA PHE A 90 -8.26 2.45 -4.68
C PHE A 90 -9.10 3.73 -4.79
N ASP A 91 -10.37 3.57 -5.15
CA ASP A 91 -11.31 4.68 -5.24
C ASP A 91 -11.91 5.01 -3.86
N ILE A 92 -11.53 6.17 -3.32
CA ILE A 92 -12.01 6.66 -2.04
C ILE A 92 -13.50 7.10 -2.06
N ASN A 93 -14.08 7.27 -3.25
CA ASN A 93 -15.45 7.75 -3.41
C ASN A 93 -16.49 6.63 -3.41
N GLN A 94 -16.07 5.37 -3.44
CA GLN A 94 -16.96 4.23 -3.31
C GLN A 94 -17.71 4.24 -1.96
N ASP A 95 -18.91 3.65 -1.96
CA ASP A 95 -19.73 3.48 -0.75
C ASP A 95 -18.99 2.64 0.31
N VAL A 96 -18.23 1.64 -0.15
CA VAL A 96 -17.29 0.85 0.64
C VAL A 96 -15.99 0.78 -0.14
N ILE A 97 -14.92 1.30 0.44
CA ILE A 97 -13.58 1.26 -0.12
C ILE A 97 -13.04 -0.15 0.11
N GLU A 98 -13.03 -0.98 -0.94
CA GLU A 98 -12.45 -2.32 -0.88
C GLU A 98 -10.94 -2.25 -1.12
N LEU A 99 -10.16 -2.71 -0.15
CA LEU A 99 -8.70 -2.71 -0.22
C LEU A 99 -8.20 -4.12 -0.53
N SER A 100 -7.35 -4.23 -1.54
CA SER A 100 -6.56 -5.45 -1.73
C SER A 100 -5.47 -5.56 -0.67
N ASP A 101 -4.87 -6.74 -0.53
CA ASP A 101 -3.73 -6.96 0.35
C ASP A 101 -2.54 -6.04 0.00
N ALA A 102 -2.36 -5.73 -1.29
CA ALA A 102 -1.29 -4.85 -1.76
C ALA A 102 -1.54 -3.38 -1.42
N ASP A 103 -2.81 -2.97 -1.33
CA ASP A 103 -3.19 -1.58 -1.11
C ASP A 103 -3.26 -1.19 0.37
N TYR A 104 -3.28 -2.18 1.27
CA TYR A 104 -3.47 -1.96 2.70
C TYR A 104 -2.43 -1.02 3.31
N ALA A 105 -1.14 -1.20 3.00
CA ALA A 105 -0.07 -0.36 3.55
C ALA A 105 -0.18 1.10 3.08
N ILE A 106 -0.54 1.30 1.81
CA ILE A 106 -0.75 2.63 1.22
C ILE A 106 -1.96 3.30 1.88
N TRP A 107 -3.07 2.57 2.03
CA TRP A 107 -4.23 3.05 2.76
C TRP A 107 -3.90 3.42 4.20
N TYR A 108 -3.13 2.59 4.91
CA TYR A 108 -2.75 2.84 6.30
C TYR A 108 -1.96 4.15 6.45
N MET A 109 -0.92 4.35 5.63
CA MET A 109 -0.12 5.58 5.65
C MET A 109 -0.97 6.81 5.38
N ASP A 110 -1.74 6.73 4.31
CA ASP A 110 -2.54 7.84 3.85
C ASP A 110 -3.71 8.15 4.80
N ALA A 111 -4.28 7.15 5.45
CA ALA A 111 -5.27 7.33 6.50
C ALA A 111 -4.66 7.87 7.80
N MET A 112 -3.38 7.65 8.08
CA MET A 112 -2.67 8.30 9.20
C MET A 112 -2.39 9.78 8.92
N GLU A 113 -1.88 10.11 7.73
CA GLU A 113 -1.50 11.48 7.36
C GLU A 113 -2.71 12.35 7.05
N ASN A 114 -3.68 11.81 6.31
CA ASN A 114 -4.82 12.53 5.77
C ASN A 114 -6.15 12.09 6.40
N TYR A 115 -6.14 11.61 7.65
CA TYR A 115 -7.28 10.96 8.35
C TYR A 115 -8.65 11.62 8.16
N LYS A 116 -8.73 12.95 8.00
CA LYS A 116 -9.99 13.69 7.79
C LYS A 116 -10.77 13.22 6.57
N LYS A 117 -10.10 12.78 5.49
CA LYS A 117 -10.77 12.34 4.25
C LYS A 117 -11.48 11.00 4.40
N TYR A 118 -11.11 10.23 5.43
CA TYR A 118 -11.71 8.94 5.73
C TYR A 118 -12.83 9.04 6.77
N ASP A 119 -13.12 10.20 7.36
CA ASP A 119 -14.18 10.31 8.36
C ASP A 119 -15.54 9.86 7.79
N ARG A 120 -16.17 8.91 8.47
CA ARG A 120 -17.43 8.24 8.09
C ARG A 120 -17.39 7.42 6.80
N LYS A 121 -16.21 7.19 6.22
CA LYS A 121 -16.04 6.25 5.10
C LYS A 121 -16.08 4.81 5.63
N LYS A 122 -16.57 3.89 4.79
CA LYS A 122 -16.52 2.45 5.06
C LYS A 122 -15.34 1.86 4.31
N VAL A 123 -14.57 1.03 4.99
CA VAL A 123 -13.41 0.33 4.42
C VAL A 123 -13.59 -1.16 4.63
N LYS A 124 -13.18 -1.96 3.65
CA LYS A 124 -13.19 -3.42 3.71
C LYS A 124 -11.81 -3.96 3.37
N PHE A 125 -11.24 -4.77 4.25
CA PHE A 125 -9.90 -5.32 4.06
C PHE A 125 -9.69 -6.60 4.87
N ARG A 126 -8.67 -7.36 4.47
CA ARG A 126 -8.19 -8.55 5.18
C ARG A 126 -7.14 -8.19 6.22
N ALA A 127 -7.34 -8.64 7.45
CA ALA A 127 -6.51 -8.27 8.59
C ALA A 127 -6.15 -9.46 9.48
N LEU A 128 -4.95 -9.39 10.07
CA LEU A 128 -4.57 -10.20 11.21
C LEU A 128 -5.01 -9.49 12.50
N VAL A 129 -5.67 -10.23 13.38
CA VAL A 129 -6.07 -9.73 14.69
C VAL A 129 -4.89 -9.78 15.64
N TYR A 130 -4.34 -8.62 15.99
CA TYR A 130 -3.23 -8.51 16.92
C TYR A 130 -3.69 -7.83 18.22
N ASN A 131 -3.55 -8.54 19.34
CA ASN A 131 -4.00 -8.11 20.66
C ASN A 131 -3.05 -8.68 21.73
N PRO A 132 -1.79 -8.19 21.79
CA PRO A 132 -0.86 -8.62 22.82
C PRO A 132 -1.36 -8.13 24.19
N ASP A 133 -1.36 -9.01 25.20
CA ASP A 133 -1.77 -8.79 26.59
C ASP A 133 -2.98 -7.85 26.77
N LYS A 134 -4.15 -8.36 26.35
CA LYS A 134 -5.50 -7.78 26.47
C LYS A 134 -5.50 -6.25 26.59
N LEU A 135 -5.50 -5.59 25.43
CA LEU A 135 -5.96 -4.21 25.28
C LEU A 135 -7.27 -3.99 26.05
N LYS A 136 -7.58 -2.73 26.38
CA LYS A 136 -8.81 -2.37 27.10
C LYS A 136 -10.01 -3.13 26.52
N LYS A 137 -10.87 -3.67 27.39
CA LYS A 137 -12.12 -4.34 27.00
C LYS A 137 -12.88 -3.48 25.97
N GLY A 138 -13.42 -4.12 24.94
CA GLY A 138 -14.06 -3.50 23.79
C GLY A 138 -13.10 -3.02 22.69
N VAL A 139 -11.82 -3.41 22.73
CA VAL A 139 -10.81 -2.95 21.76
C VAL A 139 -9.94 -4.10 21.26
N PHE A 140 -9.70 -4.13 19.95
CA PHE A 140 -8.65 -4.92 19.31
C PHE A 140 -7.99 -4.12 18.18
N VAL A 141 -6.91 -4.65 17.59
CA VAL A 141 -6.21 -4.02 16.47
C VAL A 141 -6.17 -4.98 15.27
N PRO A 142 -7.05 -4.80 14.27
CA PRO A 142 -6.89 -5.44 12.97
C PRO A 142 -5.77 -4.74 12.20
N GLY A 143 -4.84 -5.51 11.66
CA GLY A 143 -3.72 -4.95 10.93
C GLY A 143 -2.93 -5.95 10.11
N ARG A 144 -1.78 -5.52 9.60
CA ARG A 144 -0.84 -6.33 8.81
C ARG A 144 0.58 -6.09 9.28
N PHE A 145 1.45 -7.07 9.06
CA PHE A 145 2.87 -6.87 9.20
C PHE A 145 3.39 -6.18 7.94
N ALA A 146 4.02 -5.02 8.10
CA ALA A 146 4.61 -4.26 7.01
C ALA A 146 6.13 -4.36 7.03
N MET A 147 6.73 -4.60 5.86
CA MET A 147 8.16 -4.53 5.64
C MET A 147 8.48 -3.18 5.00
N THR A 148 9.28 -2.35 5.68
CA THR A 148 9.67 -1.03 5.17
C THR A 148 10.89 -1.11 4.25
N CYS A 149 11.99 -1.72 4.70
CA CYS A 149 13.23 -1.85 3.91
C CYS A 149 13.79 -3.28 3.84
N CYS A 150 13.74 -4.05 4.93
CA CYS A 150 14.23 -5.43 4.96
C CYS A 150 13.44 -6.27 5.97
N ILE A 151 13.69 -7.58 5.99
CA ILE A 151 12.97 -8.53 6.86
C ILE A 151 13.20 -8.29 8.37
N GLU A 152 14.27 -7.59 8.72
CA GLU A 152 14.57 -7.19 10.10
C GLU A 152 13.70 -6.00 10.54
N ASP A 153 13.16 -5.22 9.60
CA ASP A 153 12.32 -4.03 9.83
C ASP A 153 10.83 -4.32 9.57
N VAL A 154 10.36 -5.50 10.00
CA VAL A 154 8.96 -5.89 9.95
C VAL A 154 8.23 -5.39 11.18
N THR A 155 7.22 -4.54 10.98
CA THR A 155 6.42 -3.95 12.06
C THR A 155 4.94 -4.23 11.85
N PHE A 156 4.19 -4.39 12.94
CA PHE A 156 2.74 -4.52 12.84
C PHE A 156 2.11 -3.13 12.73
N ILE A 157 1.38 -2.90 11.64
CA ILE A 157 0.60 -1.69 11.40
C ILE A 157 -0.89 -2.02 11.44
N GLY A 158 -1.65 -1.20 12.16
CA GLY A 158 -3.08 -1.38 12.30
C GLY A 158 -3.72 -0.22 13.05
N PHE A 159 -5.04 -0.14 12.98
CA PHE A 159 -5.81 0.90 13.64
C PHE A 159 -6.54 0.36 14.84
N LYS A 160 -6.71 1.22 15.85
CA LYS A 160 -7.57 0.92 16.99
C LYS A 160 -8.99 0.64 16.50
N CYS A 161 -9.52 -0.50 16.90
CA CYS A 161 -10.87 -0.93 16.55
C CYS A 161 -11.72 -1.11 17.80
N LYS A 162 -12.87 -0.45 17.86
CA LYS A 162 -13.81 -0.54 19.00
C LYS A 162 -14.94 -1.49 18.66
N TYR A 163 -15.07 -2.56 19.42
CA TYR A 163 -16.05 -3.61 19.19
C TYR A 163 -16.38 -4.32 20.49
N ASP A 164 -17.66 -4.40 20.86
CA ASP A 164 -18.09 -4.92 22.17
C ASP A 164 -18.00 -6.45 22.30
N LYS A 165 -17.78 -7.16 21.20
CA LYS A 165 -17.63 -8.61 21.12
C LYS A 165 -16.21 -9.00 20.68
N GLU A 166 -15.22 -8.21 21.09
CA GLU A 166 -13.82 -8.45 20.74
C GLU A 166 -13.31 -9.79 21.28
N ASP A 167 -13.92 -10.28 22.36
CA ASP A 167 -13.64 -11.56 23.00
C ASP A 167 -14.05 -12.78 22.16
N GLU A 168 -14.98 -12.61 21.21
CA GLU A 168 -15.34 -13.65 20.24
C GLU A 168 -14.29 -13.83 19.13
N ILE A 169 -13.36 -12.87 18.98
CA ILE A 169 -12.37 -12.85 17.90
C ILE A 169 -11.02 -13.36 18.43
N PRO A 170 -10.54 -14.54 17.99
CA PRO A 170 -9.29 -15.09 18.51
C PRO A 170 -8.07 -14.23 18.14
N HIS A 171 -7.13 -14.09 19.06
CA HIS A 171 -5.83 -13.50 18.76
C HIS A 171 -5.09 -14.30 17.67
N LYS A 172 -4.39 -13.59 16.76
CA LYS A 172 -3.70 -14.14 15.58
C LYS A 172 -4.63 -14.88 14.61
N SER A 173 -5.92 -14.55 14.61
CA SER A 173 -6.85 -15.00 13.57
C SER A 173 -6.90 -14.01 12.41
N TRP A 174 -7.14 -14.55 11.21
CA TRP A 174 -7.38 -13.77 10.01
C TRP A 174 -8.87 -13.48 9.87
N ILE A 175 -9.20 -12.23 9.58
CA ILE A 175 -10.57 -11.75 9.38
C ILE A 175 -10.65 -10.89 8.12
N ASP A 176 -11.81 -10.94 7.46
CA ASP A 176 -12.23 -9.94 6.50
C ASP A 176 -13.19 -9.00 7.26
N ILE A 177 -12.78 -7.74 7.42
CA ILE A 177 -13.49 -6.74 8.22
C ILE A 177 -14.04 -5.63 7.32
N THR A 178 -15.31 -5.29 7.50
CA THR A 178 -15.88 -4.03 7.00
C THR A 178 -16.11 -3.11 8.19
N ALA A 179 -15.52 -1.92 8.19
CA ALA A 179 -15.62 -0.97 9.28
C ALA A 179 -15.87 0.46 8.80
N GLU A 180 -16.62 1.22 9.57
CA GLU A 180 -16.70 2.67 9.44
C GLU A 180 -15.49 3.30 10.14
N VAL A 181 -14.80 4.20 9.45
CA VAL A 181 -13.70 4.99 10.02
C VAL A 181 -14.29 6.22 10.70
N ARG A 182 -13.87 6.49 11.94
CA ARG A 182 -14.18 7.73 12.66
C ARG A 182 -12.92 8.44 13.09
N VAL A 183 -12.91 9.76 12.97
CA VAL A 183 -11.79 10.58 13.44
C VAL A 183 -11.97 10.92 14.91
N GLU A 184 -11.18 10.26 15.76
CA GLU A 184 -11.28 10.41 17.21
C GLU A 184 -9.91 10.67 17.85
N PHE A 185 -9.95 11.26 19.04
CA PHE A 185 -8.73 11.36 19.84
C PHE A 185 -8.37 9.97 20.38
N ALA A 186 -7.16 9.52 20.07
CA ALA A 186 -6.58 8.32 20.66
C ALA A 186 -5.23 8.68 21.29
N ARG A 187 -4.95 8.15 22.49
CA ARG A 187 -3.69 8.41 23.20
C ARG A 187 -2.50 7.87 22.42
N GLU A 188 -2.71 6.76 21.75
CA GLU A 188 -1.76 6.05 20.90
C GLU A 188 -1.30 6.93 19.72
N TYR A 189 -2.18 7.79 19.21
CA TYR A 189 -1.88 8.73 18.12
C TYR A 189 -1.37 10.08 18.62
N LYS A 190 -1.33 10.31 19.95
CA LYS A 190 -1.06 11.63 20.57
C LYS A 190 -1.90 12.76 19.97
N GLY A 191 -3.11 12.45 19.50
CA GLY A 191 -3.90 13.36 18.69
C GLY A 191 -5.17 12.72 18.13
N LYS A 192 -5.78 13.38 17.14
CA LYS A 192 -6.89 12.82 16.36
C LYS A 192 -6.34 11.89 15.30
N GLY A 193 -6.99 10.75 15.11
CA GLY A 193 -6.66 9.80 14.06
C GLY A 193 -7.82 8.83 13.80
N PRO A 194 -7.65 7.91 12.85
CA PRO A 194 -8.69 6.97 12.46
C PRO A 194 -8.89 5.90 13.54
N VAL A 195 -10.14 5.68 13.92
CA VAL A 195 -10.62 4.60 14.78
C VAL A 195 -11.68 3.82 14.01
N LEU A 196 -11.56 2.50 14.00
CA LEU A 196 -12.44 1.61 13.25
C LEU A 196 -13.63 1.17 14.11
N TYR A 197 -14.82 1.25 13.54
CA TYR A 197 -16.08 0.73 14.09
C TYR A 197 -16.61 -0.37 13.18
N PRO A 198 -16.47 -1.66 13.55
CA PRO A 198 -16.88 -2.76 12.68
C PRO A 198 -18.38 -2.73 12.39
N ILE A 199 -18.71 -3.02 11.14
CA ILE A 199 -20.06 -3.28 10.64
C ILE A 199 -20.23 -4.79 10.44
N SER A 200 -19.23 -5.44 9.85
CA SER A 200 -19.18 -6.90 9.71
C SER A 200 -17.75 -7.42 9.89
N ILE A 201 -17.66 -8.63 10.43
CA ILE A 201 -16.40 -9.36 10.61
C ILE A 201 -16.66 -10.81 10.23
N GLU A 202 -15.90 -11.30 9.26
CA GLU A 202 -15.96 -12.68 8.78
C GLU A 202 -14.61 -13.35 8.98
N LYS A 203 -14.61 -14.67 9.23
CA LYS A 203 -13.36 -15.43 9.31
C LYS A 203 -12.75 -15.49 7.91
N ALA A 204 -11.47 -15.14 7.80
CA ALA A 204 -10.74 -15.21 6.55
C ALA A 204 -9.66 -16.28 6.62
N GLN A 205 -9.25 -16.76 5.45
CA GLN A 205 -8.02 -17.52 5.34
C GLN A 205 -6.82 -16.57 5.34
N LYS A 206 -5.68 -17.12 5.74
CA LYS A 206 -4.39 -16.47 5.62
C LYS A 206 -4.15 -16.06 4.16
N PRO A 207 -3.70 -14.83 3.88
CA PRO A 207 -3.35 -14.39 2.53
C PRO A 207 -2.10 -15.12 2.03
N GLU A 208 -1.90 -15.12 0.70
CA GLU A 208 -0.69 -15.70 0.08
C GLU A 208 0.58 -15.00 0.57
N ASP A 209 0.54 -13.66 0.69
CA ASP A 209 1.58 -12.85 1.30
C ASP A 209 1.09 -12.24 2.62
N GLU A 210 1.73 -12.61 3.73
CA GLU A 210 1.43 -12.04 5.04
C GLU A 210 1.90 -10.60 5.18
N LEU A 211 2.95 -10.24 4.44
CA LEU A 211 3.60 -8.96 4.51
C LEU A 211 2.99 -7.98 3.52
N VAL A 212 2.88 -6.74 3.97
CA VAL A 212 2.51 -5.60 3.13
C VAL A 212 3.71 -4.66 2.96
N TYR A 213 3.73 -3.90 1.89
CA TYR A 213 4.87 -3.05 1.53
C TYR A 213 4.38 -1.63 1.25
N PHE A 214 5.15 -0.63 1.67
CA PHE A 214 4.81 0.79 1.47
C PHE A 214 5.20 1.32 0.10
N SER A 215 5.98 0.54 -0.64
CA SER A 215 6.40 0.82 -1.99
C SER A 215 5.30 0.38 -2.95
#